data_AF-A0A5Q0MB91-F1
#
_entry.id   AF-A0A5Q0MB91-F1
#
_cell.length_a   1.000
_cell.length_b   1.000
_cell.length_c   1.000
_cell.angle_alpha   90.00
_cell.angle_beta   90.00
_cell.angle_gamma   90.00
#
_symmetry.space_group_name_H-M   'P 1'
#
loop_
_entity.id
_entity.type
_entity.pdbx_description
1 polymer ?
#
loop_
_entity_poly.entity_id
_entity_poly.type
_entity_poly.pdbx_seq_one_letter_code
_entity_poly.pdbx_strand_id
1 'polypeptide(L)'
;MKHPTQRGATLIEVLVAIVVLAIALFGMAGLTSAALKYNQFSRMRATGLSLVNDYAERARANLSGFAGYAHTKAYNASVREAASTDPTALPVACKIDTSVPDKPVNTCGAAIATYDLAQWLTNVENRLPGGTAYVTTELVDAPSGVNGLPATRVLNIWLIWSAIAEDAGFGQRQTCPIDGANISAPAEVNCMYFRITL
;
A
#
# COMPACT_ATOMS: atom_id res chain seq x y z
N MET A 1 65.02 12.21 40.83
CA MET A 1 63.88 12.13 39.89
C MET A 1 62.78 13.07 40.39
N LYS A 2 62.39 14.07 39.61
CA LYS A 2 61.28 14.97 39.99
C LYS A 2 59.98 14.33 39.53
N HIS A 3 59.11 13.94 40.45
CA HIS A 3 57.75 13.50 40.12
C HIS A 3 56.92 14.73 39.71
N PRO A 4 56.34 14.77 38.50
CA PRO A 4 55.42 15.84 38.14
C PRO A 4 54.19 15.76 39.07
N THR A 5 53.85 16.88 39.68
CA THR A 5 52.69 17.00 40.57
C THR A 5 51.41 16.99 39.74
N GLN A 6 50.53 16.03 40.01
CA GLN A 6 49.21 15.93 39.40
C GLN A 6 48.38 17.14 39.86
N ARG A 7 48.21 18.14 38.99
CA ARG A 7 47.38 19.31 39.26
C ARG A 7 45.92 18.88 39.20
N GLY A 8 45.16 19.13 40.27
CA GLY A 8 43.77 18.69 40.48
C GLY A 8 42.74 19.25 39.49
N ALA A 9 42.88 18.93 38.20
CA ALA A 9 41.93 19.23 37.13
C ALA A 9 41.00 18.03 36.82
N THR A 10 41.15 16.91 37.54
CA THR A 10 40.45 15.64 37.26
C THR A 10 38.93 15.75 37.38
N LEU A 11 38.41 16.59 38.30
CA LEU A 11 36.97 16.72 38.51
C LEU A 11 36.29 17.52 37.39
N ILE A 12 36.94 18.59 36.90
CA ILE A 12 36.46 19.37 35.75
C ILE A 12 36.58 18.52 34.47
N GLU A 13 37.67 17.77 34.30
CA GLU A 13 37.87 16.89 33.16
C GLU A 13 36.79 15.80 33.07
N VAL A 14 36.45 15.15 34.19
CA VAL A 14 35.35 14.17 34.26
C VAL A 14 34.01 14.83 33.99
N LEU A 15 33.75 16.04 34.50
CA LEU A 15 32.49 16.75 34.26
C LEU A 15 32.33 17.12 32.78
N VAL A 16 33.39 17.60 32.13
CA VAL A 16 33.40 17.86 30.68
C VAL A 16 33.20 16.56 29.88
N ALA A 17 33.87 15.46 30.26
CA ALA A 17 33.70 14.16 29.60
C ALA A 17 32.26 13.65 29.69
N ILE A 18 31.61 13.79 30.85
CA ILE A 18 30.18 13.41 31.02
C ILE A 18 29.28 14.30 30.16
N VAL A 19 29.54 15.61 30.07
CA VAL A 19 28.77 16.53 29.21
C VAL A 19 28.89 16.16 27.73
N VAL A 20 30.10 15.91 27.25
CA VAL A 20 30.33 15.49 25.85
C VAL A 20 29.64 14.15 25.57
N LEU A 21 29.76 13.19 26.48
CA LEU A 21 29.10 11.89 26.37
C LEU A 21 27.56 12.05 26.33
N ALA A 22 26.99 12.90 27.19
CA ALA A 22 25.57 13.16 27.20
C ALA A 22 25.08 13.73 25.86
N ILE A 23 25.79 14.72 25.30
CA ILE A 23 25.46 15.30 23.98
C ILE A 23 25.53 14.23 22.88
N ALA A 24 26.56 13.39 22.89
CA ALA A 24 26.70 12.31 21.92
C ALA A 24 25.52 11.31 21.99
N LEU A 25 25.11 10.92 23.20
CA LEU A 25 23.99 10.00 23.42
C LEU A 25 22.64 10.61 22.97
N PHE A 26 22.39 11.90 23.25
CA PHE A 26 21.20 12.59 22.76
C PHE A 26 21.17 12.69 21.23
N GLY A 27 22.33 12.92 20.60
CA GLY A 27 22.46 12.89 19.14
C GLY A 27 22.10 11.51 18.56
N MET A 28 22.62 10.43 19.15
CA MET A 28 22.29 9.05 18.73
C MET A 28 20.80 8.70 18.94
N ALA A 29 20.19 9.16 20.03
CA ALA A 29 18.76 8.95 20.29
C ALA A 29 17.90 9.61 19.19
N GLY A 30 18.26 10.81 18.75
CA GLY A 30 17.60 11.47 17.62
C GLY A 30 17.72 10.65 16.32
N LEU A 31 18.93 10.21 15.97
CA LEU A 31 19.17 9.42 14.76
C LEU A 31 18.43 8.08 14.77
N THR A 32 18.43 7.37 15.89
CA THR A 32 17.72 6.09 16.03
C THR A 32 16.21 6.26 15.89
N SER A 33 15.63 7.33 16.44
CA SER A 33 14.21 7.64 16.27
C SER A 33 13.83 7.89 14.81
N ALA A 34 14.65 8.64 14.07
CA ALA A 34 14.44 8.89 12.64
C ALA A 34 14.57 7.58 11.84
N ALA A 35 15.59 6.76 12.15
CA ALA A 35 15.79 5.47 11.50
C ALA A 35 14.59 4.53 11.68
N LEU A 36 13.96 4.51 12.86
CA LEU A 36 12.75 3.72 13.10
C LEU A 36 11.57 4.18 12.22
N LYS A 37 11.34 5.49 12.10
CA LYS A 37 10.30 6.06 11.23
C LYS A 37 10.52 5.67 9.76
N TYR A 38 11.75 5.82 9.26
CA TYR A 38 12.11 5.40 7.90
C TYR A 38 11.90 3.90 7.67
N ASN A 39 12.25 3.07 8.65
CA ASN A 39 12.01 1.63 8.56
C ASN A 39 10.51 1.30 8.51
N GLN A 40 9.68 1.98 9.29
CA GLN A 40 8.22 1.80 9.22
C GLN A 40 7.67 2.19 7.85
N PHE A 41 8.06 3.35 7.32
CA PHE A 41 7.64 3.79 5.99
C PHE A 41 8.06 2.81 4.89
N SER A 42 9.31 2.32 4.93
CA SER A 42 9.82 1.32 3.99
C SER A 42 9.01 0.01 4.06
N ARG A 43 8.67 -0.45 5.27
CA ARG A 43 7.82 -1.62 5.48
C ARG A 43 6.42 -1.43 4.87
N MET A 44 5.78 -0.28 5.10
CA MET A 44 4.45 0.01 4.54
C MET A 44 4.48 0.04 3.00
N ARG A 45 5.51 0.65 2.41
CA ARG A 45 5.71 0.65 0.96
C ARG A 45 5.89 -0.77 0.40
N ALA A 46 6.68 -1.62 1.07
CA ALA A 46 6.88 -3.01 0.66
C ALA A 46 5.58 -3.82 0.77
N THR A 47 4.82 -3.65 1.85
CA THR A 47 3.49 -4.26 2.02
C THR A 47 2.53 -3.83 0.91
N GLY A 48 2.47 -2.53 0.60
CA GLY A 48 1.62 -2.00 -0.46
C GLY A 48 1.98 -2.58 -1.84
N LEU A 49 3.27 -2.67 -2.16
CA LEU A 49 3.73 -3.31 -3.40
C LEU A 49 3.34 -4.80 -3.46
N SER A 50 3.48 -5.53 -2.35
CA SER A 50 3.08 -6.94 -2.29
C SER A 50 1.56 -7.12 -2.51
N LEU A 51 0.74 -6.26 -1.89
CA LEU A 51 -0.72 -6.27 -2.06
C LEU A 51 -1.12 -5.99 -3.51
N VAL A 52 -0.49 -5.00 -4.14
CA VAL A 52 -0.77 -4.62 -5.53
C VAL A 52 -0.35 -5.72 -6.50
N ASN A 53 0.81 -6.37 -6.27
CA ASN A 53 1.24 -7.49 -7.09
C ASN A 53 0.31 -8.69 -6.99
N ASP A 54 -0.18 -9.03 -5.79
CA ASP A 54 -1.20 -10.09 -5.63
C ASP A 54 -2.47 -9.78 -6.45
N TYR A 55 -2.96 -8.53 -6.37
CA TYR A 55 -4.17 -8.13 -7.09
C TYR A 55 -3.98 -8.12 -8.61
N ALA A 56 -2.83 -7.61 -9.07
CA ALA A 56 -2.48 -7.61 -10.47
C ALA A 56 -2.42 -9.03 -11.04
N GLU A 57 -1.84 -9.97 -10.30
CA GLU A 57 -1.70 -11.34 -10.77
C GLU A 57 -3.04 -12.07 -10.85
N ARG A 58 -3.94 -11.83 -9.90
CA ARG A 58 -5.35 -12.28 -9.99
C ARG A 58 -6.03 -11.73 -11.24
N ALA A 59 -5.87 -10.44 -11.52
CA ALA A 59 -6.43 -9.81 -12.71
C ALA A 59 -5.83 -10.36 -14.02
N ARG A 60 -4.52 -10.66 -14.06
CA ARG A 60 -3.87 -11.33 -15.21
C ARG A 60 -4.42 -12.73 -15.44
N ALA A 61 -4.64 -13.50 -14.38
CA ALA A 61 -5.19 -14.84 -14.47
C ALA A 61 -6.65 -14.86 -14.97
N ASN A 62 -7.40 -13.76 -14.78
CA ASN A 62 -8.81 -13.64 -15.14
C ASN A 62 -9.11 -12.39 -15.98
N LEU A 63 -8.53 -12.32 -17.18
CA LEU A 63 -8.80 -11.24 -18.14
C LEU A 63 -10.27 -11.18 -18.58
N SER A 64 -11.00 -12.30 -18.53
CA SER A 64 -12.43 -12.38 -18.87
C SER A 64 -13.31 -11.56 -17.90
N GLY A 65 -12.86 -11.41 -16.65
CA GLY A 65 -13.53 -10.65 -15.60
C GLY A 65 -13.00 -9.24 -15.40
N PHE A 66 -12.13 -8.73 -16.27
CA PHE A 66 -11.35 -7.51 -16.05
C PHE A 66 -12.14 -6.32 -15.51
N ALA A 67 -13.33 -6.03 -16.07
CA ALA A 67 -14.16 -4.91 -15.62
C ALA A 67 -14.62 -5.04 -14.15
N GLY A 68 -14.71 -6.27 -13.63
CA GLY A 68 -15.07 -6.56 -12.25
C GLY A 68 -13.96 -6.30 -11.23
N TYR A 69 -12.73 -6.02 -11.68
CA TYR A 69 -11.62 -5.61 -10.81
C TYR A 69 -11.63 -4.11 -10.48
N ALA A 70 -12.59 -3.34 -11.02
CA ALA A 70 -12.77 -1.94 -10.65
C ALA A 70 -13.37 -1.82 -9.24
N HIS A 71 -12.88 -0.84 -8.47
CA HIS A 71 -13.38 -0.49 -7.16
C HIS A 71 -13.40 1.03 -7.02
N THR A 72 -14.50 1.65 -7.45
CA THR A 72 -14.65 3.10 -7.48
C THR A 72 -15.53 3.63 -6.35
N LYS A 73 -15.56 2.92 -5.21
CA LYS A 73 -16.31 3.36 -4.04
C LYS A 73 -15.59 4.52 -3.34
N ALA A 74 -16.37 5.36 -2.66
CA ALA A 74 -15.84 6.41 -1.81
C ALA A 74 -14.95 5.81 -0.70
N TYR A 75 -13.90 6.54 -0.34
CA TYR A 75 -13.02 6.24 0.77
C TYR A 75 -13.84 6.17 2.05
N ASN A 76 -13.77 5.01 2.68
CA ASN A 76 -14.24 4.79 4.03
C ASN A 76 -13.12 4.07 4.76
N ALA A 77 -12.55 4.73 5.78
CA ALA A 77 -11.49 4.14 6.58
C ALA A 77 -12.00 2.81 7.16
N SER A 78 -11.22 1.74 6.97
CA SER A 78 -11.63 0.45 7.51
C SER A 78 -11.58 0.47 9.04
N VAL A 79 -12.71 0.14 9.65
CA VAL A 79 -12.86 -0.07 11.10
C VAL A 79 -12.83 -1.56 11.45
N ARG A 80 -12.21 -2.36 10.56
CA ARG A 80 -12.24 -3.81 10.65
C ARG A 80 -11.34 -4.26 11.80
N GLU A 81 -11.95 -4.92 12.78
CA GLU A 81 -11.26 -5.73 13.77
C GLU A 81 -10.77 -7.05 13.17
N ALA A 82 -9.77 -7.67 13.79
CA ALA A 82 -9.24 -8.98 13.35
C ALA A 82 -10.38 -10.00 13.21
N ALA A 83 -10.64 -10.45 11.98
CA ALA A 83 -11.75 -11.36 11.70
C ALA A 83 -11.45 -12.76 12.25
N SER A 84 -12.38 -13.34 13.01
CA SER A 84 -12.28 -14.74 13.49
C SER A 84 -12.59 -15.77 12.40
N THR A 85 -13.11 -15.34 11.25
CA THR A 85 -13.45 -16.16 10.09
C THR A 85 -13.18 -15.37 8.81
N ASP A 86 -12.95 -16.06 7.68
CA ASP A 86 -12.86 -15.40 6.37
C ASP A 86 -14.19 -14.68 6.08
N PRO A 87 -14.20 -13.34 5.92
CA PRO A 87 -15.41 -12.58 5.67
C PRO A 87 -15.93 -12.75 4.24
N THR A 88 -15.17 -13.41 3.36
CA THR A 88 -15.49 -13.43 1.94
C THR A 88 -16.46 -14.56 1.63
N ALA A 89 -17.65 -14.18 1.15
CA ALA A 89 -18.60 -15.15 0.66
C ALA A 89 -18.04 -15.88 -0.58
N LEU A 90 -18.38 -17.16 -0.72
CA LEU A 90 -18.08 -17.92 -1.93
C LEU A 90 -18.64 -17.20 -3.16
N PRO A 91 -17.94 -17.25 -4.31
CA PRO A 91 -18.45 -16.64 -5.52
C PRO A 91 -19.82 -17.23 -5.88
N VAL A 92 -20.76 -16.35 -6.23
CA VAL A 92 -22.11 -16.75 -6.67
C VAL A 92 -21.99 -17.67 -7.89
N ALA A 93 -22.87 -18.68 -7.96
CA ALA A 93 -22.89 -19.75 -8.95
C ALA A 93 -22.44 -19.28 -10.34
N CYS A 94 -21.23 -19.67 -10.74
CA CYS A 94 -20.76 -19.46 -12.10
C CYS A 94 -21.04 -20.71 -12.94
N LYS A 95 -21.38 -20.50 -14.23
CA LYS A 95 -21.73 -21.57 -15.15
C LYS A 95 -20.60 -21.78 -16.14
N ILE A 96 -20.08 -23.00 -16.17
CA ILE A 96 -19.24 -23.50 -17.26
C ILE A 96 -20.07 -24.53 -18.01
N ASP A 97 -20.36 -24.26 -19.28
CA ASP A 97 -21.10 -25.15 -20.16
C ASP A 97 -20.28 -25.40 -21.42
N THR A 98 -19.76 -26.61 -21.54
CA THR A 98 -18.97 -27.07 -22.70
C THR A 98 -19.75 -28.04 -23.58
N SER A 99 -21.07 -28.19 -23.34
CA SER A 99 -21.91 -29.12 -24.11
C SER A 99 -22.02 -28.76 -25.60
N VAL A 100 -21.76 -27.49 -25.94
CA VAL A 100 -21.64 -27.00 -27.32
C VAL A 100 -20.19 -26.55 -27.56
N PRO A 101 -19.33 -27.39 -28.16
CA PRO A 101 -17.90 -27.09 -28.36
C PRO A 101 -17.63 -25.80 -29.14
N ASP A 102 -18.51 -25.46 -30.08
CA ASP A 102 -18.38 -24.26 -30.92
C ASP A 102 -18.85 -22.98 -30.21
N LYS A 103 -19.53 -23.10 -29.05
CA LYS A 103 -20.09 -22.00 -28.26
C LYS A 103 -20.05 -22.31 -26.76
N PRO A 104 -18.85 -22.48 -26.16
CA PRO A 104 -18.74 -22.72 -24.74
C PRO A 104 -19.26 -21.49 -23.96
N VAL A 105 -20.03 -21.73 -22.90
CA VAL A 105 -20.45 -20.68 -21.97
C VAL A 105 -19.52 -20.69 -20.77
N ASN A 106 -18.90 -19.54 -20.48
CA ASN A 106 -18.17 -19.33 -19.23
C ASN A 106 -18.60 -17.98 -18.64
N THR A 107 -19.35 -18.02 -17.55
CA THR A 107 -19.79 -16.81 -16.82
C THR A 107 -18.97 -16.55 -15.55
N CYS A 108 -17.87 -17.29 -15.33
CA CYS A 108 -17.10 -17.21 -14.10
C CYS A 108 -16.23 -15.95 -14.00
N GLY A 109 -15.92 -15.26 -15.11
CA GLY A 109 -15.04 -14.10 -15.11
C GLY A 109 -15.44 -13.02 -14.10
N ALA A 110 -16.67 -12.52 -14.15
CA ALA A 110 -17.14 -11.46 -13.26
C ALA A 110 -17.29 -11.94 -11.80
N ALA A 111 -17.73 -13.18 -11.60
CA ALA A 111 -17.90 -13.76 -10.26
C ALA A 111 -16.55 -13.95 -9.55
N ILE A 112 -15.54 -14.44 -10.27
CA ILE A 112 -14.17 -14.58 -9.77
C ILE A 112 -13.55 -13.20 -9.47
N ALA A 113 -13.71 -12.23 -10.38
CA ALA A 113 -13.18 -10.87 -10.16
C ALA A 113 -13.76 -10.21 -8.90
N THR A 114 -15.06 -10.39 -8.66
CA THR A 114 -15.73 -9.87 -7.45
C THR A 114 -15.20 -10.55 -6.18
N TYR A 115 -14.98 -11.86 -6.24
CA TYR A 115 -14.40 -12.63 -5.13
C TYR A 115 -12.95 -12.21 -4.84
N ASP A 116 -12.12 -12.09 -5.88
CA ASP A 116 -10.74 -11.64 -5.78
C ASP A 116 -10.65 -10.24 -5.18
N LEU A 117 -11.49 -9.30 -5.62
CA LEU A 117 -11.57 -7.96 -5.07
C LEU A 117 -11.92 -7.97 -3.58
N ALA A 118 -12.90 -8.78 -3.17
CA ALA A 118 -13.30 -8.88 -1.76
C ALA A 118 -12.21 -9.49 -0.87
N GLN A 119 -11.57 -10.58 -1.32
CA GLN A 119 -10.42 -11.19 -0.65
C GLN A 119 -9.26 -10.20 -0.54
N TRP A 120 -8.94 -9.51 -1.64
CA TRP A 120 -7.85 -8.56 -1.69
C TRP A 120 -8.08 -7.36 -0.78
N LEU A 121 -9.28 -6.75 -0.81
CA LEU A 121 -9.64 -5.66 0.10
C LEU A 121 -9.53 -6.09 1.56
N THR A 122 -9.96 -7.30 1.91
CA THR A 122 -9.77 -7.84 3.26
C THR A 122 -8.29 -7.89 3.65
N ASN A 123 -7.40 -8.29 2.73
CA ASN A 123 -5.96 -8.28 2.98
C ASN A 123 -5.38 -6.85 3.08
N VAL A 124 -5.91 -5.90 2.32
CA VAL A 124 -5.55 -4.48 2.43
C VAL A 124 -5.92 -3.95 3.80
N GLU A 125 -7.16 -4.17 4.25
CA GLU A 125 -7.67 -3.76 5.56
C GLU A 125 -6.86 -4.36 6.72
N ASN A 126 -6.47 -5.64 6.62
CA ASN A 126 -5.72 -6.33 7.67
C ASN A 126 -4.24 -5.90 7.77
N ARG A 127 -3.65 -5.40 6.67
CA ARG A 127 -2.20 -5.10 6.61
C ARG A 127 -1.88 -3.62 6.62
N LEU A 128 -2.86 -2.76 6.32
CA LEU A 128 -2.71 -1.31 6.34
C LEU A 128 -3.69 -0.70 7.35
N PRO A 129 -3.24 0.15 8.30
CA PRO A 129 -4.12 0.79 9.27
C PRO A 129 -5.20 1.65 8.60
N GLY A 130 -6.49 1.37 8.86
CA GLY A 130 -7.58 2.05 8.16
C GLY A 130 -7.52 1.92 6.63
N GLY A 131 -6.84 0.85 6.16
CA GLY A 131 -6.53 0.61 4.75
C GLY A 131 -7.78 0.38 3.91
N THR A 132 -7.77 0.93 2.71
CA THR A 132 -8.74 0.69 1.64
C THR A 132 -8.04 0.90 0.30
N ALA A 133 -8.76 0.72 -0.79
CA ALA A 133 -8.24 0.97 -2.13
C ALA A 133 -9.27 1.68 -3.00
N TYR A 134 -8.79 2.40 -4.00
CA TYR A 134 -9.58 2.89 -5.11
C TYR A 134 -8.95 2.33 -6.39
N VAL A 135 -9.74 1.67 -7.24
CA VAL A 135 -9.26 1.00 -8.44
C VAL A 135 -10.10 1.38 -9.64
N THR A 136 -9.44 1.78 -10.72
CA THR A 136 -10.09 1.96 -12.03
C THR A 136 -9.50 1.01 -13.05
N THR A 137 -10.37 0.55 -13.96
CA THR A 137 -10.01 -0.29 -15.09
C THR A 137 -10.14 0.53 -16.37
N GLU A 138 -9.14 0.49 -17.24
CA GLU A 138 -9.11 1.21 -18.50
C GLU A 138 -8.78 0.23 -19.64
N LEU A 139 -9.42 0.43 -20.78
CA LEU A 139 -9.05 -0.20 -22.05
C LEU A 139 -8.42 0.88 -22.92
N VAL A 140 -7.13 0.72 -23.20
CA VAL A 140 -6.37 1.67 -24.01
C VAL A 140 -6.27 1.10 -25.42
N ASP A 141 -6.90 1.77 -26.38
CA ASP A 141 -6.80 1.39 -27.78
C ASP A 141 -5.37 1.52 -28.31
N ALA A 142 -5.07 0.76 -29.36
CA ALA A 142 -3.79 0.88 -30.04
C ALA A 142 -3.61 2.32 -30.59
N PRO A 143 -2.36 2.83 -30.62
CA PRO A 143 -2.09 4.14 -31.21
C PRO A 143 -2.62 4.26 -32.64
N SER A 144 -3.03 5.47 -33.03
CA SER A 144 -3.57 5.76 -34.36
C SER A 144 -2.63 5.24 -35.46
N GLY A 145 -3.16 4.43 -36.39
CA GLY A 145 -2.40 3.82 -37.48
C GLY A 145 -1.96 2.38 -37.24
N VAL A 146 -2.19 1.82 -36.04
CA VAL A 146 -1.97 0.40 -35.76
C VAL A 146 -3.31 -0.35 -35.79
N ASN A 147 -3.45 -1.29 -36.72
CA ASN A 147 -4.66 -2.09 -36.89
C ASN A 147 -4.45 -3.54 -36.40
N GLY A 148 -5.49 -4.15 -35.84
CA GLY A 148 -5.50 -5.58 -35.51
C GLY A 148 -4.94 -5.95 -34.13
N LEU A 149 -4.53 -4.98 -33.31
CA LEU A 149 -4.19 -5.23 -31.90
C LEU A 149 -5.43 -5.08 -31.00
N PRO A 150 -5.65 -5.97 -30.03
CA PRO A 150 -6.69 -5.78 -29.02
C PRO A 150 -6.36 -4.60 -28.12
N ALA A 151 -7.39 -3.96 -27.54
CA ALA A 151 -7.21 -2.92 -26.54
C ALA A 151 -6.40 -3.44 -25.33
N THR A 152 -5.45 -2.64 -24.88
CA THR A 152 -4.58 -2.95 -23.74
C THR A 152 -5.34 -2.74 -22.44
N ARG A 153 -5.27 -3.68 -21.52
CA ARG A 153 -5.94 -3.62 -20.22
C ARG A 153 -5.03 -2.93 -19.20
N VAL A 154 -5.52 -1.86 -18.60
CA VAL A 154 -4.77 -1.06 -17.62
C VAL A 154 -5.54 -0.99 -16.30
N LEU A 155 -4.88 -1.38 -15.22
CA LEU A 155 -5.39 -1.33 -13.86
C LEU A 155 -4.68 -0.20 -13.11
N ASN A 156 -5.43 0.83 -12.73
CA ASN A 156 -4.93 1.94 -11.92
C ASN A 156 -5.38 1.72 -10.48
N ILE A 157 -4.42 1.55 -9.57
CA ILE A 157 -4.66 1.20 -8.18
C ILE A 157 -4.12 2.30 -7.28
N TRP A 158 -4.97 2.81 -6.40
CA TRP A 158 -4.60 3.65 -5.29
C TRP A 158 -4.83 2.87 -4.00
N LEU A 159 -3.76 2.56 -3.27
CA LEU A 159 -3.87 2.12 -1.88
C LEU A 159 -3.96 3.34 -0.99
N ILE A 160 -4.90 3.35 -0.06
CA ILE A 160 -5.17 4.48 0.82
C ILE A 160 -5.21 3.97 2.25
N TRP A 161 -4.51 4.60 3.18
CA TRP A 161 -4.51 4.19 4.59
C TRP A 161 -4.35 5.40 5.51
N SER A 162 -4.69 5.25 6.79
CA SER A 162 -4.60 6.35 7.75
C SER A 162 -3.16 6.80 7.93
N ALA A 163 -2.93 8.11 7.91
CA ALA A 163 -1.64 8.67 8.24
C ALA A 163 -1.37 8.54 9.75
N ILE A 164 -0.15 8.15 10.10
CA ILE A 164 0.36 8.40 11.44
C ILE A 164 0.60 9.92 11.50
N ALA A 165 0.14 10.58 12.56
CA ALA A 165 0.38 12.01 12.74
C ALA A 165 1.89 12.26 12.80
N GLU A 166 2.45 12.83 11.74
CA GLU A 166 3.85 13.21 11.69
C GLU A 166 3.95 14.73 11.57
N ASP A 167 4.83 15.33 12.38
CA ASP A 167 5.31 16.69 12.14
C ASP A 167 5.88 16.79 10.72
N ALA A 168 5.68 17.95 10.09
CA ALA A 168 5.70 18.22 8.64
C ALA A 168 6.96 17.85 7.79
N GLY A 169 7.82 16.91 8.21
CA GLY A 169 9.13 16.64 7.62
C GLY A 169 9.25 15.41 6.68
N PHE A 170 8.35 14.43 6.72
CA PHE A 170 8.50 13.15 5.97
C PHE A 170 7.40 12.85 4.95
N GLY A 171 6.72 13.89 4.44
CA GLY A 171 5.62 13.72 3.49
C GLY A 171 6.07 13.46 2.06
N GLN A 172 6.45 12.23 1.70
CA GLN A 172 6.29 11.76 0.32
C GLN A 172 4.86 11.27 0.13
N ARG A 173 3.90 12.19 0.24
CA ARG A 173 2.49 11.91 -0.05
C ARG A 173 2.35 11.89 -1.58
N GLN A 174 2.29 10.70 -2.18
CA GLN A 174 1.78 10.62 -3.55
C GLN A 174 0.34 11.16 -3.57
N THR A 175 -0.06 11.78 -4.67
CA THR A 175 -1.37 12.41 -4.77
C THR A 175 -2.49 11.37 -4.62
N CYS A 176 -3.31 11.54 -3.59
CA CYS A 176 -4.52 10.77 -3.40
C CYS A 176 -5.57 11.13 -4.46
N PRO A 177 -6.43 10.19 -4.88
CA PRO A 177 -7.52 10.48 -5.81
C PRO A 177 -8.68 11.16 -5.05
N ILE A 178 -8.53 12.42 -4.66
CA ILE A 178 -9.47 13.13 -3.77
C ILE A 178 -10.89 13.13 -4.32
N ASP A 179 -11.08 13.58 -5.58
CA ASP A 179 -12.40 13.66 -6.20
C ASP A 179 -12.97 12.29 -6.56
N GLY A 180 -12.10 11.39 -7.07
CA GLY A 180 -12.51 10.05 -7.50
C GLY A 180 -12.92 9.15 -6.33
N ALA A 181 -12.18 9.21 -5.23
CA ALA A 181 -12.45 8.43 -4.02
C ALA A 181 -13.20 9.22 -2.94
N ASN A 182 -13.70 10.44 -3.22
CA ASN A 182 -14.45 11.28 -2.27
C ASN A 182 -13.80 11.36 -0.86
N ILE A 183 -12.50 11.68 -0.82
CA ILE A 183 -11.74 11.76 0.42
C ILE A 183 -12.03 13.11 1.10
N SER A 184 -12.77 13.10 2.20
CA SER A 184 -13.15 14.32 2.93
C SER A 184 -11.99 14.97 3.70
N ALA A 185 -11.03 14.18 4.18
CA ALA A 185 -9.88 14.63 4.96
C ALA A 185 -8.55 14.16 4.35
N PRO A 186 -8.08 14.77 3.23
CA PRO A 186 -6.88 14.31 2.52
C PRO A 186 -5.58 14.46 3.32
N ALA A 187 -5.57 15.30 4.37
CA ALA A 187 -4.42 15.46 5.25
C ALA A 187 -4.23 14.28 6.23
N GLU A 188 -5.26 13.45 6.42
CA GLU A 188 -5.31 12.35 7.39
C GLU A 188 -5.01 10.99 6.76
N VAL A 189 -4.75 10.95 5.44
CA VAL A 189 -4.50 9.72 4.70
C VAL A 189 -3.17 9.75 3.96
N ASN A 190 -2.57 8.58 3.81
CA ASN A 190 -1.46 8.32 2.90
C ASN A 190 -1.97 7.52 1.71
N CYS A 191 -1.41 7.81 0.54
CA CYS A 191 -1.75 7.10 -0.70
C CYS A 191 -0.51 6.59 -1.41
N MET A 192 -0.69 5.46 -2.10
CA MET A 192 0.27 4.94 -3.07
C MET A 192 -0.44 4.61 -4.36
N TYR A 193 0.14 5.07 -5.47
CA TYR A 193 -0.42 4.89 -6.80
C TYR A 193 0.42 3.92 -7.63
N PHE A 194 -0.28 3.00 -8.31
CA PHE A 194 0.28 2.03 -9.23
C PHE A 194 -0.54 1.99 -10.52
N ARG A 195 0.15 1.97 -11.65
CA ARG A 195 -0.42 1.72 -12.96
C ARG A 195 0.13 0.40 -13.49
N ILE A 196 -0.76 -0.54 -13.78
CA ILE A 196 -0.40 -1.89 -14.19
C ILE A 196 -1.03 -2.20 -15.54
N THR A 197 -0.20 -2.65 -16.47
CA THR A 197 -0.66 -3.21 -17.75
C THR A 197 -0.75 -4.73 -17.62
N LEU A 198 -1.86 -5.32 -18.08
CA LEU A 198 -2.12 -6.76 -18.06
C LEU A 198 -1.93 -7.40 -19.44
#